data_AF-A0A1A1VNK9-F1
#
_entry.id   AF-A0A1A1VNK9-F1
#
_cell.length_a   1.000
_cell.length_b   1.000
_cell.length_c   1.000
_cell.angle_alpha   90.00
_cell.angle_beta   90.00
_cell.angle_gamma   90.00
#
_symmetry.space_group_name_H-M   'P 1'
#
loop_
_entity.id
_entity.type
_entity.pdbx_description
1 polymer ?
#
loop_
_entity_poly.entity_id
_entity_poly.type
_entity_poly.pdbx_seq_one_letter_code
_entity_poly.pdbx_strand_id
1 'polypeptide(L)'
;MTRTVLPGKVDWTGDNPFIYLKTDPTGDWSSLSVFFRITASDHGTGHLTLVVTDPYEPERASALGLTDNEPLARFLIENFVSKFVLFRPTDALRSVELHTNAEFTQEVTDTAWLENARDASGGVEVSMRWERMQPSFAVHQPAEESGTGHHEMLSVFLPASAAAVTVNGTPLPGGTVERDFFGGRAQSAALALSETWVQA
;
A
#
# COMPACT_ATOMS: atom_id res chain seq x y z
N MET A 1 -35.93 5.46 7.43
CA MET A 1 -34.90 4.52 6.96
C MET A 1 -33.69 4.70 7.84
N THR A 2 -33.19 3.63 8.47
CA THR A 2 -31.96 3.70 9.26
C THR A 2 -30.77 3.97 8.34
N ARG A 3 -29.98 5.01 8.67
CA ARG A 3 -28.67 5.34 8.03
C ARG A 3 -27.59 4.32 8.43
N THR A 4 -27.89 3.02 8.36
CA THR A 4 -26.99 1.94 8.79
C THR A 4 -26.25 1.30 7.62
N VAL A 5 -26.62 1.63 6.38
CA VAL A 5 -25.99 1.14 5.15
C VAL A 5 -25.55 2.35 4.34
N LEU A 6 -24.29 2.39 3.93
CA LEU A 6 -23.80 3.40 3.01
C LEU A 6 -24.44 3.16 1.62
N PRO A 7 -24.94 4.20 0.94
CA PRO A 7 -25.72 4.05 -0.29
C PRO A 7 -24.87 3.65 -1.51
N GLY A 8 -23.56 3.90 -1.44
CA GLY A 8 -22.61 3.62 -2.50
C GLY A 8 -22.30 2.16 -2.69
N LYS A 9 -21.81 1.82 -3.89
CA LYS A 9 -21.21 0.54 -4.16
C LYS A 9 -19.86 0.44 -3.46
N VAL A 10 -19.58 -0.71 -2.85
CA VAL A 10 -18.24 -1.05 -2.36
C VAL A 10 -17.39 -1.46 -3.56
N ASP A 11 -16.31 -0.73 -3.85
CA ASP A 11 -15.40 -1.09 -4.93
C ASP A 11 -14.39 -2.14 -4.50
N TRP A 12 -13.90 -2.04 -3.26
CA TRP A 12 -13.19 -3.14 -2.61
C TRP A 12 -13.17 -3.02 -1.08
N THR A 13 -12.94 -4.16 -0.43
CA THR A 13 -12.58 -4.26 0.99
C THR A 13 -11.42 -5.24 1.17
N GLY A 14 -10.49 -4.93 2.07
CA GLY A 14 -9.27 -5.72 2.27
C GLY A 14 -8.25 -5.01 3.15
N ASP A 15 -6.99 -5.43 3.08
CA ASP A 15 -5.87 -4.75 3.73
C ASP A 15 -5.05 -4.00 2.68
N ASN A 16 -4.54 -2.82 3.03
CA ASN A 16 -3.66 -1.98 2.21
C ASN A 16 -2.46 -1.41 3.03
N PRO A 17 -1.69 -2.25 3.75
CA PRO A 17 -0.53 -1.78 4.49
C PRO A 17 0.53 -1.13 3.57
N PHE A 18 1.22 -0.13 4.09
CA PHE A 18 2.20 0.64 3.32
C PHE A 18 3.51 0.87 4.08
N ILE A 19 4.60 1.04 3.33
CA ILE A 19 5.92 1.44 3.82
C ILE A 19 6.49 2.49 2.87
N TYR A 20 6.73 3.69 3.37
CA TYR A 20 7.39 4.77 2.64
C TYR A 20 8.70 5.13 3.33
N LEU A 21 9.80 5.14 2.59
CA LEU A 21 11.15 5.31 3.13
C LEU A 21 11.76 6.62 2.66
N LYS A 22 12.60 7.20 3.51
CA LYS A 22 13.51 8.30 3.16
C LYS A 22 14.93 7.96 3.55
N THR A 23 15.89 8.31 2.70
CA THR A 23 17.33 8.29 3.03
C THR A 23 17.75 9.52 3.83
N ASP A 24 17.14 10.68 3.53
CA ASP A 24 17.21 11.91 4.32
C ASP A 24 15.80 12.25 4.84
N PRO A 25 15.57 12.30 6.17
CA PRO A 25 14.25 12.63 6.73
C PRO A 25 13.65 13.95 6.23
N THR A 26 14.50 14.90 5.83
CA THR A 26 14.11 16.21 5.31
C THR A 26 14.02 16.26 3.79
N GLY A 27 14.57 15.25 3.10
CA GLY A 27 14.56 15.14 1.64
C GLY A 27 13.31 14.46 1.08
N ASP A 28 13.37 14.08 -0.20
CA ASP A 28 12.30 13.35 -0.89
C ASP A 28 12.23 11.86 -0.49
N TRP A 29 11.16 11.19 -0.91
CA TRP A 29 10.98 9.76 -0.69
C TRP A 29 11.96 8.95 -1.53
N SER A 30 12.67 8.01 -0.91
CA SER A 30 13.55 7.06 -1.61
C SER A 30 12.78 5.88 -2.16
N SER A 31 11.71 5.46 -1.48
CA SER A 31 10.80 4.44 -2.00
C SER A 31 9.38 4.59 -1.45
N LEU A 32 8.42 4.11 -2.24
CA LEU A 32 7.03 3.98 -1.87
C LEU A 32 6.58 2.54 -2.11
N SER A 33 6.13 1.84 -1.07
CA SER A 33 5.68 0.46 -1.18
C SER A 33 4.31 0.28 -0.55
N VAL A 34 3.44 -0.46 -1.24
CA VAL A 34 2.10 -0.84 -0.76
C VAL A 34 1.89 -2.32 -0.99
N PHE A 35 1.17 -2.95 -0.07
CA PHE A 35 0.70 -4.31 -0.21
C PHE A 35 -0.81 -4.31 -0.12
N PHE A 36 -1.49 -5.04 -0.99
CA PHE A 36 -2.91 -5.28 -0.93
C PHE A 36 -3.18 -6.76 -0.66
N ARG A 37 -4.14 -7.03 0.23
CA ARG A 37 -4.86 -8.30 0.33
C ARG A 37 -6.34 -7.99 0.22
N ILE A 38 -6.93 -8.28 -0.94
CA ILE A 38 -8.33 -7.94 -1.21
C ILE A 38 -9.23 -9.10 -0.82
N THR A 39 -10.17 -8.81 0.10
CA THR A 39 -11.18 -9.75 0.59
C THR A 39 -12.40 -9.80 -0.33
N ALA A 40 -12.81 -8.66 -0.91
CA ALA A 40 -13.86 -8.62 -1.92
C ALA A 40 -13.72 -7.40 -2.85
N SER A 41 -13.97 -7.62 -4.14
CA SER A 41 -14.12 -6.60 -5.19
C SER A 41 -14.85 -7.21 -6.39
N ASP A 42 -15.27 -6.39 -7.35
CA ASP A 42 -15.80 -6.88 -8.64
C ASP A 42 -14.74 -7.58 -9.51
N HIS A 43 -13.46 -7.39 -9.20
CA HIS A 43 -12.32 -8.03 -9.87
C HIS A 43 -11.86 -9.30 -9.13
N GLY A 44 -12.64 -9.77 -8.15
CA GLY A 44 -12.34 -10.93 -7.32
C GLY A 44 -11.45 -10.61 -6.12
N THR A 45 -10.87 -11.66 -5.54
CA THR A 45 -9.92 -11.59 -4.42
C THR A 45 -8.50 -11.77 -4.95
N GLY A 46 -7.51 -11.33 -4.18
CA GLY A 46 -6.11 -11.51 -4.53
C GLY A 46 -5.20 -10.53 -3.83
N HIS A 47 -3.94 -10.53 -4.25
CA HIS A 47 -2.88 -9.74 -3.66
C HIS A 47 -2.14 -8.90 -4.69
N LEU A 48 -1.57 -7.80 -4.22
CA LEU A 48 -0.62 -7.00 -4.97
C LEU A 48 0.46 -6.48 -4.01
N THR A 49 1.72 -6.81 -4.25
CA THR A 49 2.84 -6.03 -3.69
C THR A 49 3.33 -5.10 -4.78
N LEU A 50 3.39 -3.81 -4.49
CA LEU A 50 3.91 -2.79 -5.41
C LEU A 50 5.03 -2.01 -4.72
N VAL A 51 6.17 -1.90 -5.40
CA VAL A 51 7.34 -1.15 -4.95
C VAL A 51 7.69 -0.12 -6.01
N VAL A 52 7.78 1.15 -5.61
CA VAL A 52 8.31 2.23 -6.42
C VAL A 52 9.60 2.74 -5.79
N THR A 53 10.69 2.80 -6.55
CA THR A 53 11.97 3.38 -6.12
C THR A 53 12.22 4.70 -6.82
N ASP A 54 12.90 5.63 -6.15
CA ASP A 54 13.26 6.95 -6.67
C ASP A 54 12.06 7.66 -7.36
N PRO A 55 10.87 7.70 -6.70
CA PRO A 55 9.60 8.01 -7.35
C PRO A 55 9.57 9.37 -8.06
N TYR A 56 10.41 10.32 -7.65
CA TYR A 56 10.42 11.70 -8.15
C TYR A 56 11.64 12.03 -9.01
N GLU A 57 12.45 11.04 -9.37
CA GLU A 57 13.61 11.19 -10.24
C GLU A 57 13.33 10.49 -11.58
N PRO A 58 12.85 11.20 -12.63
CA PRO A 58 12.30 10.58 -13.84
C PRO A 58 13.23 9.57 -14.55
N GLU A 59 14.55 9.77 -14.47
CA GLU A 59 15.54 8.87 -15.09
C GLU A 59 15.84 7.62 -14.26
N ARG A 60 15.42 7.58 -13.00
CA ARG A 60 15.70 6.50 -12.04
C ARG A 60 14.44 5.83 -11.50
N ALA A 61 13.30 6.51 -11.58
CA ALA A 61 12.03 6.03 -11.08
C ALA A 61 11.71 4.66 -11.68
N SER A 62 11.46 3.67 -10.84
CA SER A 62 11.10 2.32 -11.26
C SER A 62 9.91 1.81 -10.45
N ALA A 63 9.09 0.96 -11.06
CA ALA A 63 7.98 0.31 -10.39
C ALA A 63 7.98 -1.20 -10.68
N LEU A 64 7.96 -1.99 -9.61
CA LEU A 64 7.89 -3.45 -9.63
C LEU A 64 6.61 -3.88 -8.91
N GLY A 65 5.81 -4.73 -9.54
CA GLY A 65 4.63 -5.32 -8.94
C GLY A 65 4.64 -6.85 -9.00
N LEU A 66 4.14 -7.48 -7.96
CA LEU A 66 3.89 -8.92 -7.88
C LEU A 66 2.41 -9.12 -7.55
N THR A 67 1.75 -10.06 -8.22
CA THR A 67 0.32 -10.33 -8.04
C THR A 67 -0.03 -11.77 -8.39
N ASP A 68 -1.11 -12.27 -7.77
CA ASP A 68 -1.79 -13.53 -8.11
C ASP A 68 -3.10 -13.30 -8.89
N ASN A 69 -3.48 -12.03 -9.11
CA ASN A 69 -4.69 -11.61 -9.81
C ASN A 69 -4.42 -10.31 -10.58
N GLU A 70 -3.94 -10.45 -11.82
CA GLU A 70 -3.55 -9.31 -12.67
C GLU A 70 -4.71 -8.32 -12.94
N PRO A 71 -5.94 -8.74 -13.29
CA PRO A 71 -7.05 -7.80 -13.47
C PRO A 71 -7.31 -6.93 -12.25
N LEU A 72 -7.28 -7.52 -11.04
CA LEU A 72 -7.42 -6.79 -9.79
C LEU A 72 -6.25 -5.84 -9.55
N ALA A 73 -5.01 -6.30 -9.74
CA ALA A 73 -3.83 -5.46 -9.54
C ALA A 73 -3.83 -4.22 -10.44
N ARG A 74 -4.19 -4.38 -11.72
CA ARG A 74 -4.30 -3.25 -12.65
C ARG A 74 -5.38 -2.26 -12.21
N PHE A 75 -6.55 -2.78 -11.79
CA PHE A 75 -7.62 -1.96 -11.24
C PHE A 75 -7.16 -1.14 -10.02
N LEU A 76 -6.48 -1.77 -9.05
CA LEU A 76 -5.95 -1.11 -7.86
C LEU A 76 -4.91 -0.02 -8.19
N ILE A 77 -3.98 -0.32 -9.10
CA ILE A 77 -2.94 0.63 -9.50
C ILE A 77 -3.56 1.85 -10.18
N GLU A 78 -4.45 1.64 -11.14
CA GLU A 78 -5.06 2.71 -11.94
C GLU A 78 -6.01 3.59 -11.11
N ASN A 79 -6.87 2.98 -10.30
CA ASN A 79 -7.99 3.69 -9.68
C ASN A 79 -7.69 4.17 -8.26
N PHE A 80 -6.71 3.57 -7.58
CA PHE A 80 -6.37 3.90 -6.18
C PHE A 80 -4.93 4.37 -6.05
N VAL A 81 -3.95 3.51 -6.32
CA VAL A 81 -2.54 3.85 -6.06
C VAL A 81 -2.11 5.09 -6.84
N SER A 82 -2.43 5.19 -8.13
CA SER A 82 -2.09 6.36 -8.95
C SER A 82 -2.72 7.67 -8.44
N LYS A 83 -3.76 7.57 -7.60
CA LYS A 83 -4.48 8.70 -7.01
C LYS A 83 -3.99 9.03 -5.60
N PHE A 84 -3.18 8.17 -4.97
CA PHE A 84 -2.60 8.49 -3.66
C PHE A 84 -1.60 9.63 -3.78
N VAL A 85 -1.65 10.58 -2.85
CA VAL A 85 -0.91 11.86 -2.91
C VAL A 85 0.59 11.66 -3.20
N LEU A 86 1.23 10.66 -2.57
CA LEU A 86 2.65 10.39 -2.75
C LEU A 86 2.99 9.72 -4.09
N PHE A 87 2.05 9.01 -4.69
CA PHE A 87 2.24 8.28 -5.94
C PHE A 87 1.88 9.12 -7.17
N ARG A 88 0.97 10.10 -7.05
CA ARG A 88 0.58 10.99 -8.15
C ARG A 88 1.74 11.60 -8.95
N PRO A 89 2.85 12.04 -8.33
CA PRO A 89 3.93 12.70 -9.07
C PRO A 89 4.79 11.72 -9.90
N THR A 90 4.75 10.42 -9.63
CA THR A 90 5.61 9.46 -10.34
C THR A 90 5.00 8.98 -11.64
N ASP A 91 5.78 8.93 -12.71
CA ASP A 91 5.38 8.30 -13.98
C ASP A 91 5.67 6.79 -14.01
N ALA A 92 6.40 6.24 -13.02
CA ALA A 92 6.83 4.84 -12.99
C ALA A 92 5.66 3.85 -13.03
N LEU A 93 4.49 4.24 -12.53
CA LEU A 93 3.29 3.39 -12.54
C LEU A 93 2.75 3.13 -13.95
N ARG A 94 3.05 3.98 -14.95
CA ARG A 94 2.58 3.79 -16.33
C ARG A 94 3.21 2.60 -17.03
N SER A 95 4.41 2.21 -16.60
CA SER A 95 5.20 1.11 -17.15
C SER A 95 5.58 0.09 -16.09
N VAL A 96 4.71 -0.08 -15.07
CA VAL A 96 4.94 -1.05 -14.00
C VAL A 96 5.11 -2.45 -14.59
N GLU A 97 6.20 -3.11 -14.21
CA GLU A 97 6.41 -4.52 -14.50
C GLU A 97 5.60 -5.35 -13.50
N LEU A 98 4.64 -6.14 -14.00
CA LEU A 98 3.82 -7.03 -13.17
C LEU A 98 4.25 -8.49 -13.36
N HIS A 99 4.71 -9.10 -12.27
CA HIS A 99 4.89 -10.54 -12.14
C HIS A 99 3.57 -11.16 -11.68
N THR A 100 2.90 -11.90 -12.57
CA THR A 100 1.50 -12.32 -12.38
C THR A 100 1.33 -13.74 -11.83
N ASN A 101 2.43 -14.44 -11.57
CA ASN A 101 2.44 -15.79 -11.00
C ASN A 101 3.00 -15.78 -9.58
N ALA A 102 2.77 -14.69 -8.83
CA ALA A 102 3.34 -14.54 -7.51
C ALA A 102 2.57 -15.35 -6.46
N GLU A 103 3.31 -15.96 -5.55
CA GLU A 103 2.79 -16.58 -4.33
C GLU A 103 2.99 -15.63 -3.14
N PHE A 104 2.02 -15.61 -2.23
CA PHE A 104 2.03 -14.71 -1.08
C PHE A 104 2.04 -15.49 0.22
N THR A 105 2.86 -15.05 1.16
CA THR A 105 2.92 -15.62 2.51
C THR A 105 2.95 -14.51 3.55
N GLN A 106 2.35 -14.79 4.70
CA GLN A 106 2.31 -13.90 5.84
C GLN A 106 2.96 -14.58 7.05
N GLU A 107 3.74 -13.81 7.80
CA GLU A 107 4.23 -14.20 9.11
C GLU A 107 3.94 -13.07 10.11
N VAL A 108 3.21 -13.39 11.18
CA VAL A 108 2.90 -12.43 12.24
C VAL A 108 3.43 -12.98 13.56
N THR A 109 4.17 -12.14 14.27
CA THR A 109 4.72 -12.40 15.60
C THR A 109 4.31 -11.28 16.56
N ASP A 110 4.59 -11.43 17.85
CA ASP A 110 4.33 -10.38 18.84
C ASP A 110 5.07 -9.06 18.57
N THR A 111 6.10 -9.08 17.72
CA THR A 111 6.98 -7.91 17.50
C THR A 111 7.00 -7.42 16.05
N ALA A 112 6.47 -8.21 15.11
CA ALA A 112 6.60 -7.94 13.69
C ALA A 112 5.47 -8.54 12.85
N TRP A 113 5.17 -7.85 11.76
CA TRP A 113 4.31 -8.30 10.68
C TRP A 113 5.12 -8.37 9.40
N LEU A 114 5.05 -9.50 8.69
CA LEU A 114 5.77 -9.75 7.46
C LEU A 114 4.78 -10.17 6.37
N GLU A 115 4.89 -9.53 5.21
CA GLU A 115 4.25 -9.95 3.97
C GLU A 115 5.36 -10.25 2.96
N ASN A 116 5.33 -11.43 2.35
CA ASN A 116 6.28 -11.81 1.30
C ASN A 116 5.50 -12.18 0.03
N ALA A 117 5.94 -11.64 -1.10
CA ALA A 117 5.48 -11.98 -2.44
C ALA A 117 6.65 -12.54 -3.25
N ARG A 118 6.44 -13.68 -3.91
CA ARG A 118 7.49 -14.33 -4.70
C ARG A 118 6.96 -14.88 -6.02
N ASP A 119 7.56 -14.49 -7.13
CA ASP A 119 7.43 -15.17 -8.41
C ASP A 119 8.68 -16.02 -8.66
N ALA A 120 8.55 -17.33 -8.39
CA ALA A 120 9.66 -18.26 -8.56
C ALA A 120 10.11 -18.40 -10.02
N SER A 121 9.21 -18.16 -10.98
CA SER A 121 9.51 -18.27 -12.41
C SER A 121 10.28 -17.05 -12.93
N GLY A 122 9.92 -15.86 -12.45
CA GLY A 122 10.62 -14.61 -12.72
C GLY A 122 11.89 -14.41 -11.88
N GLY A 123 12.08 -15.22 -10.83
CA GLY A 123 13.20 -15.07 -9.90
C GLY A 123 13.12 -13.79 -9.08
N VAL A 124 11.90 -13.31 -8.80
CA VAL A 124 11.64 -12.07 -8.09
C VAL A 124 10.97 -12.33 -6.75
N GLU A 125 11.46 -11.68 -5.71
CA GLU A 125 10.91 -11.71 -4.36
C GLU A 125 10.87 -10.30 -3.77
N VAL A 126 9.76 -9.96 -3.11
CA VAL A 126 9.63 -8.74 -2.31
C VAL A 126 9.14 -9.11 -0.93
N SER A 127 9.85 -8.64 0.10
CA SER A 127 9.42 -8.78 1.48
C SER A 127 9.21 -7.41 2.12
N MET A 128 8.06 -7.23 2.75
CA MET A 128 7.67 -6.03 3.49
C MET A 128 7.52 -6.38 4.97
N ARG A 129 8.27 -5.70 5.82
CA ARG A 129 8.31 -5.96 7.26
C ARG A 129 7.95 -4.69 8.02
N TRP A 130 7.01 -4.80 8.95
CA TRP A 130 6.65 -3.75 9.89
C TRP A 130 6.97 -4.23 11.30
N GLU A 131 7.51 -3.35 12.13
CA GLU A 131 7.91 -3.67 13.51
C GLU A 131 7.53 -2.54 14.47
N ARG A 132 7.48 -2.86 15.76
CA ARG A 132 7.20 -1.89 16.82
C ARG A 132 5.88 -1.14 16.55
N MET A 133 4.82 -1.94 16.39
CA MET A 133 3.46 -1.47 16.16
C MET A 133 3.01 -0.52 17.28
N GLN A 134 2.37 0.55 16.89
CA GLN A 134 1.78 1.54 17.78
C GLN A 134 0.29 1.22 17.99
N PRO A 135 -0.37 1.84 18.99
CA PRO A 135 -1.80 1.68 19.19
C PRO A 135 -2.60 1.97 17.91
N SER A 136 -3.61 1.15 17.66
CA SER A 136 -4.46 1.32 16.50
C SER A 136 -5.44 2.47 16.65
N PHE A 137 -5.90 2.99 15.53
CA PHE A 137 -7.03 3.92 15.47
C PHE A 137 -7.88 3.66 14.23
N ALA A 138 -9.17 3.95 14.33
CA ALA A 138 -10.10 3.84 13.22
C ALA A 138 -10.23 5.17 12.49
N VAL A 139 -10.33 5.10 11.18
CA VAL A 139 -10.53 6.24 10.29
C VAL A 139 -11.80 6.03 9.50
N HIS A 140 -12.61 7.09 9.46
CA HIS A 140 -13.62 7.31 8.45
C HIS A 140 -13.24 8.59 7.71
N GLN A 141 -12.87 8.47 6.45
CA GLN A 141 -12.48 9.58 5.60
C GLN A 141 -13.60 9.86 4.58
N PRO A 142 -14.25 11.04 4.65
CA PRO A 142 -15.23 11.46 3.66
C PRO A 142 -14.63 11.53 2.24
N ALA A 143 -15.48 11.46 1.23
CA ALA A 143 -15.06 11.40 -0.17
C ALA A 143 -14.25 12.62 -0.61
N GLU A 144 -14.64 13.81 -0.18
CA GLU A 144 -13.95 15.07 -0.47
C GLU A 144 -12.53 15.13 0.11
N GLU A 145 -12.24 14.33 1.13
CA GLU A 145 -10.93 14.28 1.79
C GLU A 145 -10.10 13.08 1.33
N SER A 146 -10.70 12.09 0.66
CA SER A 146 -10.02 10.85 0.28
C SER A 146 -9.08 11.03 -0.91
N GLY A 147 -8.09 10.14 -1.02
CA GLY A 147 -7.10 10.18 -2.11
C GLY A 147 -7.73 10.07 -3.51
N THR A 148 -8.94 9.53 -3.63
CA THR A 148 -9.64 9.39 -4.92
C THR A 148 -10.58 10.56 -5.20
N GLY A 149 -11.05 11.28 -4.18
CA GLY A 149 -12.06 12.34 -4.31
C GLY A 149 -13.49 11.85 -4.58
N HIS A 150 -13.71 10.54 -4.67
CA HIS A 150 -14.97 9.91 -5.11
C HIS A 150 -15.47 8.80 -4.18
N HIS A 151 -14.71 8.51 -3.12
CA HIS A 151 -14.99 7.40 -2.23
C HIS A 151 -14.90 7.79 -0.77
N GLU A 152 -15.87 7.38 0.02
CA GLU A 152 -15.72 7.27 1.47
C GLU A 152 -14.82 6.06 1.79
N MET A 153 -13.84 6.27 2.67
CA MET A 153 -12.90 5.23 3.10
C MET A 153 -13.06 4.94 4.59
N LEU A 154 -13.18 3.67 4.95
CA LEU A 154 -13.20 3.18 6.32
C LEU A 154 -12.00 2.27 6.52
N SER A 155 -11.21 2.44 7.59
CA SER A 155 -10.01 1.64 7.81
C SER A 155 -9.58 1.63 9.27
N VAL A 156 -8.84 0.60 9.70
CA VAL A 156 -8.13 0.59 10.98
C VAL A 156 -6.63 0.65 10.70
N PHE A 157 -5.97 1.70 11.20
CA PHE A 157 -4.54 1.86 11.04
C PHE A 157 -3.77 1.41 12.28
N LEU A 158 -2.71 0.63 12.08
CA LEU A 158 -1.69 0.30 13.07
C LEU A 158 -0.36 0.87 12.58
N PRO A 159 0.04 2.07 13.00
CA PRO A 159 1.32 2.65 12.61
C PRO A 159 2.50 1.80 13.10
N ALA A 160 3.58 1.76 12.33
CA ALA A 160 4.80 1.06 12.68
C ALA A 160 5.98 2.04 12.77
N SER A 161 6.68 2.06 13.91
CA SER A 161 7.84 2.94 14.12
C SER A 161 9.14 2.42 13.48
N ALA A 162 9.12 1.22 12.92
CA ALA A 162 10.12 0.72 12.01
C ALA A 162 9.46 -0.08 10.91
N ALA A 163 10.01 0.02 9.71
CA ALA A 163 9.67 -0.87 8.63
C ALA A 163 10.84 -0.99 7.66
N ALA A 164 10.88 -2.10 6.93
CA ALA A 164 11.86 -2.36 5.90
C ALA A 164 11.22 -3.07 4.72
N VAL A 165 11.76 -2.82 3.54
CA VAL A 165 11.40 -3.52 2.30
C VAL A 165 12.66 -4.11 1.71
N THR A 166 12.61 -5.36 1.28
CA THR A 166 13.68 -6.00 0.50
C THR A 166 13.16 -6.40 -0.87
N VAL A 167 14.00 -6.24 -1.89
CA VAL A 167 13.78 -6.76 -3.24
C VAL A 167 14.93 -7.71 -3.55
N ASN A 168 14.61 -8.98 -3.82
CA ASN A 168 15.60 -10.04 -4.03
C ASN A 168 16.66 -10.11 -2.92
N GLY A 169 16.21 -10.00 -1.66
CA GLY A 169 17.08 -9.99 -0.48
C GLY A 169 17.88 -8.70 -0.26
N THR A 170 17.82 -7.73 -1.19
CA THR A 170 18.51 -6.44 -1.06
C THR A 170 17.59 -5.43 -0.38
N PRO A 171 17.96 -4.86 0.78
CA PRO A 171 17.16 -3.83 1.44
C PRO A 171 17.06 -2.55 0.61
N LEU A 172 15.86 -1.99 0.49
CA LEU A 172 15.69 -0.64 -0.04
C LEU A 172 16.28 0.39 0.94
N PRO A 173 16.91 1.45 0.43
CA PRO A 173 17.60 2.41 1.27
C PRO A 173 16.62 3.34 1.99
N GLY A 174 16.92 3.64 3.25
CA GLY A 174 16.21 4.62 4.06
C GLY A 174 15.52 4.02 5.28
N GLY A 175 14.72 4.86 5.94
CA GLY A 175 13.93 4.50 7.11
C GLY A 175 12.58 5.21 7.12
N THR A 176 11.72 4.80 8.04
CA THR A 176 10.43 5.45 8.27
C THR A 176 10.63 6.81 8.94
N VAL A 177 9.73 7.74 8.65
CA VAL A 177 9.73 9.09 9.21
C VAL A 177 8.35 9.46 9.75
N GLU A 178 8.30 10.37 10.72
CA GLU A 178 7.03 10.91 11.18
C GLU A 178 6.50 11.96 10.19
N ARG A 179 5.20 11.92 9.93
CA ARG A 179 4.51 12.80 8.98
C ARG A 179 3.09 13.10 9.46
N ASP A 180 2.48 14.09 8.83
CA ASP A 180 1.06 14.34 9.01
C ASP A 180 0.25 13.18 8.43
N PHE A 181 -0.72 12.73 9.22
CA PHE A 181 -1.57 11.60 8.91
C PHE A 181 -2.92 11.74 9.63
N PHE A 182 -4.00 11.89 8.86
CA PHE A 182 -5.38 12.06 9.35
C PHE A 182 -5.55 13.13 10.44
N GLY A 183 -4.97 14.31 10.24
CA GLY A 183 -5.05 15.43 11.20
C GLY A 183 -4.19 15.25 12.46
N GLY A 184 -3.46 14.13 12.56
CA GLY A 184 -2.46 13.88 13.59
C GLY A 184 -1.06 13.63 13.01
N ARG A 185 -0.21 12.96 13.79
CA ARG A 185 1.15 12.57 13.43
C ARG A 185 1.24 11.05 13.49
N ALA A 186 1.78 10.44 12.43
CA ALA A 186 2.05 9.00 12.41
C ALA A 186 3.32 8.71 11.61
N GLN A 187 3.78 7.48 11.70
CA GLN A 187 4.93 7.01 10.95
C GLN A 187 4.57 6.77 9.48
N SER A 188 5.55 6.90 8.60
CA SER A 188 5.42 6.66 7.16
C SER A 188 5.29 5.18 6.79
N ALA A 189 5.03 4.31 7.77
CA ALA A 189 4.65 2.93 7.59
C ALA A 189 3.50 2.59 8.54
N ALA A 190 2.50 1.87 8.05
CA ALA A 190 1.38 1.40 8.85
C ALA A 190 0.75 0.16 8.21
N LEU A 191 0.13 -0.66 9.05
CA LEU A 191 -0.88 -1.58 8.56
C LEU A 191 -2.19 -0.81 8.39
N ALA A 192 -2.80 -0.89 7.21
CA ALA A 192 -4.17 -0.41 6.97
C ALA A 192 -5.05 -1.64 6.81
N LEU A 193 -5.82 -1.96 7.84
CA LEU A 193 -6.57 -3.21 7.94
C LEU A 193 -8.05 -2.97 7.72
N SER A 194 -8.71 -3.93 7.05
CA SER A 194 -10.14 -3.86 6.73
C SER A 194 -10.54 -2.55 6.05
N GLU A 195 -9.62 -2.00 5.25
CA GLU A 195 -9.85 -0.81 4.47
C GLU A 195 -10.95 -1.09 3.44
N THR A 196 -11.98 -0.25 3.45
CA THR A 196 -13.18 -0.40 2.61
C THR A 196 -13.44 0.91 1.90
N TRP A 197 -13.50 0.85 0.58
CA TRP A 197 -13.73 2.01 -0.30
C TRP A 197 -15.14 1.94 -0.89
N VAL A 198 -15.96 2.92 -0.56
CA VAL A 198 -17.37 3.00 -0.95
C VAL A 198 -17.58 4.24 -1.80
N GLN A 199 -18.19 4.09 -2.98
CA GLN A 199 -18.49 5.20 -3.88
C GLN A 199 -19.42 6.22 -3.19
N ALA A 200 -19.14 7.52 -3.34
CA ALA A 200 -19.99 8.58 -2.79
C ALA A 200 -21.14 9.01 -3.71
#